data_AF-A0A1E3SH43-F1
#
_entry.id   AF-A0A1E3SH43-F1
#
_cell.length_a   1.000
_cell.length_b   1.000
_cell.length_c   1.000
_cell.angle_alpha   90.00
_cell.angle_beta   90.00
_cell.angle_gamma   90.00
#
_symmetry.space_group_name_H-M   'P 1'
#
loop_
_entity.id
_entity.type
_entity.pdbx_description
1 polymer ?
#
loop_
_entity_poly.entity_id
_entity_poly.type
_entity_poly.pdbx_seq_one_letter_code
_entity_poly.pdbx_strand_id
1 'polypeptide(L)'
;MNRARRIFPFIAAGIATAAIIAAPSATADQGNCPRLQACTTWCPGDPNPAGRPVPWDGSVCHEYYWDSYGVHDVGNGAFYSWATMPW
;
A
#
# COMPACT_ATOMS: atom_id res chain seq x y z
N MET A 1 -62.55 -8.82 29.37
CA MET A 1 -61.81 -7.82 30.17
C MET A 1 -60.43 -7.65 29.56
N ASN A 2 -60.09 -6.40 29.24
CA ASN A 2 -59.10 -5.99 28.24
C ASN A 2 -57.65 -6.15 28.75
N ARG A 3 -56.74 -6.66 27.91
CA ARG A 3 -55.29 -6.49 28.14
C ARG A 3 -54.66 -5.67 27.03
N ALA A 4 -53.94 -4.65 27.49
CA ALA A 4 -53.52 -3.45 26.81
C ALA A 4 -52.50 -3.68 25.70
N ARG A 5 -52.65 -2.89 24.64
CA ARG A 5 -51.73 -2.72 23.51
C ARG A 5 -50.94 -1.43 23.75
N ARG A 6 -49.62 -1.49 24.01
CA ARG A 6 -48.69 -0.33 24.02
C ARG A 6 -47.29 -0.83 23.60
N ILE A 7 -46.95 -0.71 22.32
CA ILE A 7 -46.07 0.32 21.72
C ILE A 7 -44.66 0.27 22.34
N PHE A 8 -43.74 -0.42 21.64
CA PHE A 8 -42.30 -0.40 21.91
C PHE A 8 -41.63 0.64 20.99
N PRO A 9 -40.78 1.55 21.51
CA PRO A 9 -40.06 2.51 20.71
C PRO A 9 -38.89 1.83 19.98
N PHE A 10 -38.92 1.82 18.65
CA PHE A 10 -37.76 1.47 17.83
C PHE A 10 -36.76 2.63 17.90
N ILE A 11 -35.70 2.45 18.69
CA ILE A 11 -34.55 3.35 18.74
C ILE A 11 -33.72 3.10 17.49
N ALA A 12 -33.72 4.06 16.55
CA ALA A 12 -32.87 4.06 15.38
C ALA A 12 -31.44 4.44 15.80
N ALA A 13 -30.58 3.44 16.01
CA ALA A 13 -29.14 3.65 16.17
C ALA A 13 -28.52 3.88 14.79
N GLY A 14 -28.29 5.15 14.44
CA GLY A 14 -27.48 5.53 13.28
C GLY A 14 -26.02 5.20 13.54
N ILE A 15 -25.54 4.10 12.95
CA ILE A 15 -24.13 3.72 12.98
C ILE A 15 -23.43 4.56 11.91
N ALA A 16 -22.81 5.66 12.32
CA ALA A 16 -21.83 6.36 11.49
C ALA A 16 -20.57 5.49 11.46
N THR A 17 -20.42 4.69 10.40
CA THR A 17 -19.16 4.03 10.07
C THR A 17 -18.14 5.09 9.66
N ALA A 18 -17.34 5.54 10.62
CA ALA A 18 -16.11 6.27 10.33
C ALA A 18 -15.21 5.34 9.51
N ALA A 19 -15.06 5.62 8.22
CA ALA A 19 -14.08 4.96 7.36
C ALA A 19 -12.69 5.36 7.86
N ILE A 20 -12.08 4.48 8.65
CA ILE A 20 -10.68 4.57 9.03
C ILE A 20 -9.89 4.28 7.75
N ILE A 21 -9.47 5.33 7.05
CA ILE A 21 -8.41 5.24 6.05
C ILE A 21 -7.12 4.91 6.80
N ALA A 22 -6.93 3.62 7.10
CA ALA A 22 -5.64 3.10 7.51
C ALA A 22 -4.73 3.21 6.29
N ALA A 23 -3.77 4.14 6.34
CA ALA A 23 -2.64 4.09 5.44
C ALA A 23 -2.01 2.69 5.60
N PRO A 24 -1.82 1.91 4.52
CA PRO A 24 -1.15 0.64 4.65
C PRO A 24 0.24 0.94 5.21
N SER A 25 0.49 0.52 6.45
CA SER A 25 1.85 0.32 6.92
C SER A 25 2.42 -0.72 5.97
N ALA A 26 3.24 -0.28 5.02
CA ALA A 26 3.96 -1.13 4.08
C ALA A 26 4.91 -2.03 4.89
N THR A 27 4.37 -3.11 5.44
CA THR A 27 5.14 -4.26 5.84
C THR A 27 5.55 -4.93 4.54
N ALA A 28 6.72 -4.52 4.03
CA ALA A 28 7.45 -5.29 3.04
C ALA A 28 7.58 -6.71 3.59
N ASP A 29 6.86 -7.63 2.99
CA ASP A 29 6.99 -9.05 3.26
C ASP A 29 8.41 -9.39 2.81
N GLN A 30 9.34 -9.44 3.76
CA GLN A 30 10.79 -9.49 3.52
C GLN A 30 11.26 -10.81 2.85
N GLY A 31 10.38 -11.50 2.14
CA GLY A 31 10.51 -12.87 1.69
C GLY A 31 11.55 -13.09 0.59
N ASN A 32 11.96 -12.05 -0.15
CA ASN A 32 12.88 -12.22 -1.28
C ASN A 32 14.01 -11.18 -1.38
N CYS A 33 14.18 -10.33 -0.37
CA CYS A 33 15.20 -9.28 -0.42
C CYS A 33 16.62 -9.87 -0.37
N PRO A 34 17.53 -9.50 -1.30
CA PRO A 34 18.91 -10.01 -1.29
C PRO A 34 19.61 -9.69 0.03
N ARG A 35 20.53 -10.59 0.44
CA ARG A 35 21.26 -10.46 1.71
C ARG A 35 21.97 -9.11 1.77
N LEU A 36 21.85 -8.45 2.93
CA LEU A 36 22.43 -7.13 3.23
C LEU A 36 21.75 -5.94 2.53
N GLN A 37 20.63 -6.15 1.84
CA GLN A 37 19.81 -5.06 1.32
C GLN A 37 18.56 -4.85 2.18
N ALA A 38 18.12 -3.59 2.27
CA ALA A 38 16.86 -3.22 2.90
C ALA A 38 15.83 -2.95 1.80
N CYS A 39 14.96 -3.93 1.55
CA CYS A 39 13.88 -3.74 0.60
C CYS A 39 12.77 -2.89 1.21
N THR A 40 12.22 -2.04 0.36
CA THR A 40 11.06 -1.21 0.61
C THR A 40 9.97 -1.64 -0.35
N THR A 41 8.72 -1.54 0.08
CA THR A 41 7.57 -1.69 -0.82
C THR A 41 7.13 -0.33 -1.32
N TRP A 42 6.86 -0.23 -2.62
CA TRP A 42 6.16 0.88 -3.23
C TRP A 42 4.87 0.37 -3.84
N CYS A 43 3.73 0.97 -3.48
CA CYS A 43 2.42 0.65 -4.04
C CYS A 43 1.85 1.81 -4.86
N PRO A 44 0.84 1.55 -5.71
CA PRO A 44 0.14 2.59 -6.45
C PRO A 44 -0.44 3.66 -5.50
N GLY A 45 0.00 4.91 -5.68
CA GLY A 45 -0.38 6.04 -4.82
C GLY A 45 0.66 6.42 -3.77
N ASP A 46 1.68 5.60 -3.54
CA ASP A 46 2.81 5.98 -2.70
C ASP A 46 3.70 7.03 -3.40
N PRO A 47 4.38 7.89 -2.62
CA PRO A 47 5.38 8.81 -3.16
C PRO A 47 6.43 8.09 -4.01
N ASN A 48 6.90 8.76 -5.06
CA ASN A 48 7.94 8.20 -5.90
C ASN A 48 9.20 7.86 -5.07
N PRO A 49 9.71 6.63 -5.15
CA PRO A 49 10.74 6.13 -4.25
C PRO A 49 12.09 6.84 -4.43
N ALA A 50 12.40 7.25 -5.66
CA ALA A 50 13.62 7.98 -6.01
C ALA A 50 13.40 9.51 -6.08
N GLY A 51 12.27 10.02 -5.58
CA GLY A 51 11.82 11.40 -5.81
C GLY A 51 11.44 11.69 -7.28
N ARG A 52 11.63 10.72 -8.17
CA ARG A 52 11.28 10.75 -9.59
C ARG A 52 10.63 9.43 -10.01
N PRO A 53 9.84 9.41 -11.10
CA PRO A 53 9.19 8.19 -11.56
C PRO A 53 10.21 7.14 -12.02
N VAL A 54 10.04 5.92 -11.52
CA VAL A 54 10.73 4.72 -12.01
C VAL A 54 9.86 4.08 -13.10
N PRO A 55 10.40 3.65 -14.25
CA PRO A 55 9.60 3.15 -15.37
C PRO A 55 9.15 1.68 -15.19
N TRP A 56 8.64 1.34 -14.00
CA TRP A 56 8.00 0.06 -13.70
C TRP A 56 6.47 0.14 -13.83
N ASP A 57 5.77 -0.99 -13.68
CA ASP A 57 4.30 -1.00 -13.72
C ASP A 57 3.68 -0.29 -12.50
N GLY A 58 3.21 0.94 -12.69
CA GLY A 58 2.61 1.72 -11.60
C GLY A 58 1.26 1.21 -11.08
N SER A 59 0.75 0.09 -11.59
CA SER A 59 -0.55 -0.50 -11.24
C SER A 59 -0.46 -1.58 -10.16
N VAL A 60 0.75 -2.05 -9.83
CA VAL A 60 0.99 -3.11 -8.86
C VAL A 60 1.97 -2.65 -7.79
N CYS A 61 1.94 -3.31 -6.63
CA CYS A 61 2.94 -3.07 -5.59
C CYS A 61 4.26 -3.75 -5.98
N HIS A 62 5.36 -3.01 -5.87
CA HIS A 62 6.72 -3.47 -6.11
C HIS A 62 7.48 -3.56 -4.80
N GLU A 63 8.19 -4.66 -4.59
CA GLU A 63 9.25 -4.73 -3.60
C GLU A 63 10.57 -4.42 -4.26
N TYR A 64 11.29 -3.45 -3.75
CA TYR A 64 12.52 -2.99 -4.38
C TYR A 64 13.57 -2.58 -3.36
N TYR A 65 14.82 -2.58 -3.77
CA TYR A 65 15.88 -1.85 -3.10
C TYR A 65 16.57 -0.94 -4.11
N TRP A 66 17.22 0.12 -3.63
CA TRP A 66 18.06 0.96 -4.48
C TRP A 66 19.52 0.86 -4.05
N ASP A 67 20.40 1.13 -5.00
CA ASP A 67 21.82 1.32 -4.75
C ASP A 67 22.36 2.48 -5.60
N SER A 68 23.69 2.61 -5.67
CA SER A 68 24.33 3.66 -6.46
C SER A 68 24.17 3.50 -7.98
N TYR A 69 23.69 2.35 -8.46
CA TYR A 69 23.54 2.02 -9.88
C TYR A 69 22.09 2.09 -10.36
N GLY A 70 21.13 1.79 -9.50
CA GLY A 70 19.72 1.87 -9.89
C GLY A 70 18.73 1.45 -8.81
N VAL A 71 17.52 1.15 -9.31
CA VAL A 71 16.46 0.50 -8.55
C VAL A 71 16.35 -0.95 -9.00
N HIS A 72 16.35 -1.86 -8.04
CA HIS A 72 16.21 -3.29 -8.24
C HIS A 72 14.85 -3.73 -7.74
N ASP A 73 14.00 -4.19 -8.64
CA ASP A 73 12.72 -4.79 -8.32
C ASP A 73 12.92 -6.28 -8.03
N VAL A 74 12.59 -6.66 -6.81
CA VAL A 74 12.80 -7.98 -6.24
C VAL A 74 11.64 -8.93 -6.57
N GLY A 75 10.47 -8.38 -6.91
CA GLY A 75 9.29 -9.16 -7.28
C GLY A 75 9.41 -9.79 -8.66
N ASN A 76 10.02 -9.06 -9.61
CA ASN A 76 10.19 -9.53 -10.99
C ASN A 76 11.66 -9.68 -11.44
N GLY A 77 12.64 -9.26 -10.62
CA GLY A 77 14.06 -9.28 -10.95
C GLY A 77 14.51 -8.21 -11.94
N ALA A 78 13.69 -7.20 -12.21
CA ALA A 78 14.02 -6.10 -13.11
C ALA A 78 15.01 -5.13 -12.46
N PHE A 79 15.90 -4.58 -13.29
CA PHE A 79 16.83 -3.54 -12.88
C PHE A 79 16.63 -2.28 -13.71
N TYR A 80 16.36 -1.18 -13.02
CA TYR A 80 16.19 0.14 -13.60
C TYR A 80 17.40 0.98 -13.26
N SER A 81 18.35 1.08 -14.19
CA SER A 81 19.60 1.81 -13.95
C SER A 81 19.37 3.32 -13.96
N TRP A 82 20.00 4.04 -13.03
CA TRP A 82 19.95 5.51 -13.00
C TRP A 82 20.48 6.13 -14.29
N ALA A 83 21.49 5.51 -14.91
CA ALA A 83 22.11 5.99 -16.14
C ALA A 83 21.19 5.88 -17.38
N THR A 84 20.19 5.01 -17.34
CA THR A 84 19.25 4.78 -18.44
C THR A 84 17.85 5.32 -18.15
N MET A 85 17.64 5.97 -17.00
CA MET A 85 16.36 6.59 -16.71
C MET A 85 16.12 7.78 -17.63
N PRO A 86 14.86 8.05 -18.01
CA PRO A 86 14.52 9.05 -19.01
C PRO A 86 14.56 10.50 -18.47
N TRP A 87 15.42 10.79 -17.48
CA TRP A 87 15.52 12.08 -16.79
C TRP A 87 16.91 12.33 -16.22
#